data_AF-A0A399Y1R0-F1
#
_entry.id   AF-A0A399Y1R0-F1
#
_cell.length_a   1.000
_cell.length_b   1.000
_cell.length_c   1.000
_cell.angle_alpha   90.00
_cell.angle_beta   90.00
_cell.angle_gamma   90.00
#
_symmetry.space_group_name_H-M   'P 1'
#
loop_
_entity.id
_entity.type
_entity.pdbx_description
1 polymer ?
#
loop_
_entity_poly.entity_id
_entity_poly.type
_entity_poly.pdbx_seq_one_letter_code
_entity_poly.pdbx_strand_id
1 'polypeptide(L)'
;AAGGLVLHEVTGDAVWDAVGSILVGLLLGVVAVLLIVRNGQFLVGQVAAPLTRRRVLAALLDDPEIERVTFAHMEYVGPSRIFVIAAVDLVADDRESVLQGRLQAAEDRLHADPLIARAVLSLAAPGDMPLGVDD
;
A
#
# COMPACT_ATOMS: atom_id res chain seq x y z
N ALA A 1 -36.29 -29.76 6.58
CA ALA A 1 -36.77 -28.66 5.73
C ALA A 1 -38.28 -28.36 5.87
N ALA A 2 -39.13 -29.27 6.34
CA ALA A 2 -40.59 -29.04 6.41
C ALA A 2 -41.15 -28.57 7.77
N GLY A 3 -40.34 -28.54 8.85
CA GLY A 3 -40.84 -28.25 10.21
C GLY A 3 -40.95 -26.77 10.59
N GLY A 4 -40.21 -25.87 9.93
CA GLY A 4 -40.18 -24.44 10.26
C GLY A 4 -41.30 -23.61 9.60
N LEU A 5 -41.80 -24.06 8.45
CA LEU A 5 -42.83 -23.35 7.70
C LEU A 5 -44.23 -23.48 8.34
N VAL A 6 -44.48 -24.55 9.09
CA VAL A 6 -45.79 -24.80 9.73
C VAL A 6 -45.98 -23.98 11.02
N LEU A 7 -44.91 -23.51 11.66
CA LEU A 7 -45.00 -22.69 12.88
C LEU A 7 -45.20 -21.19 12.58
N HIS A 8 -44.97 -20.75 11.34
CA HIS A 8 -45.06 -19.34 10.96
C HIS A 8 -46.51 -18.90 10.61
N GLU A 9 -47.35 -19.82 10.15
CA GLU A 9 -48.72 -19.52 9.70
C GLU A 9 -49.69 -19.16 10.85
N VAL A 10 -49.33 -19.40 12.12
CA VAL A 10 -50.26 -19.31 13.25
C VAL A 10 -50.06 -18.07 14.15
N THR A 11 -48.93 -17.37 14.06
CA THR A 11 -48.59 -16.34 15.07
C THR A 11 -49.06 -14.93 14.71
N GLY A 12 -49.49 -14.66 13.48
CA GLY A 12 -50.23 -13.42 13.16
C GLY A 12 -49.48 -12.12 13.45
N ASP A 13 -48.15 -12.11 13.36
CA ASP A 13 -47.36 -10.99 13.86
C ASP A 13 -46.30 -10.57 12.83
N ALA A 14 -46.82 -10.07 11.69
CA ALA A 14 -46.05 -9.47 10.60
C ALA A 14 -45.12 -8.34 11.07
N VAL A 15 -45.39 -7.78 12.26
CA VAL A 15 -44.54 -6.79 12.93
C VAL A 15 -43.15 -7.36 13.21
N TRP A 16 -43.04 -8.60 13.70
CA TRP A 16 -41.72 -9.18 14.00
C TRP A 16 -40.91 -9.53 12.75
N ASP A 17 -41.57 -9.91 11.66
CA ASP A 17 -40.91 -10.15 10.37
C ASP A 17 -40.41 -8.83 9.73
N ALA A 18 -41.22 -7.77 9.82
CA ALA A 18 -40.84 -6.43 9.39
C ALA A 18 -39.67 -5.86 10.22
N VAL A 19 -39.71 -6.01 11.55
CA VAL A 19 -38.61 -5.60 12.45
C VAL A 19 -37.35 -6.40 12.16
N GLY A 20 -37.46 -7.71 11.93
CA GLY A 20 -36.34 -8.56 11.51
C GLY A 20 -35.70 -8.07 10.22
N SER A 21 -36.50 -7.75 9.21
CA SER A 21 -36.03 -7.23 7.92
C SER A 21 -35.34 -5.87 8.06
N ILE A 22 -35.86 -4.97 8.90
CA ILE A 22 -35.24 -3.66 9.18
C ILE A 22 -33.89 -3.83 9.88
N LEU A 23 -33.80 -4.72 10.87
CA LEU A 23 -32.56 -5.00 11.60
C LEU A 23 -31.48 -5.58 10.66
N VAL A 24 -31.86 -6.50 9.78
CA VAL A 24 -30.95 -7.03 8.75
C VAL A 24 -30.51 -5.93 7.79
N GLY A 25 -31.43 -5.06 7.35
CA GLY A 25 -31.10 -3.92 6.50
C GLY A 25 -30.09 -2.96 7.15
N LEU A 26 -30.29 -2.64 8.44
CA LEU A 26 -29.36 -1.83 9.23
C LEU A 26 -27.99 -2.50 9.38
N LEU A 27 -27.96 -3.79 9.71
CA LEU A 27 -26.72 -4.55 9.84
C LEU A 27 -25.92 -4.53 8.53
N LEU A 28 -26.58 -4.83 7.41
CA LEU A 28 -25.95 -4.81 6.09
C LEU A 28 -25.50 -3.40 5.71
N GLY A 29 -26.28 -2.37 6.04
CA GLY A 29 -25.88 -0.97 5.84
C GLY A 29 -24.60 -0.61 6.59
N VAL A 30 -24.48 -1.01 7.87
CA VAL A 30 -23.26 -0.80 8.67
C VAL A 30 -22.06 -1.53 8.07
N VAL A 31 -22.22 -2.81 7.69
CA VAL A 31 -21.16 -3.59 7.05
C VAL A 31 -20.73 -2.96 5.72
N ALA A 32 -21.69 -2.50 4.91
CA ALA A 32 -21.41 -1.83 3.65
C ALA A 32 -20.60 -0.55 3.86
N VAL A 33 -20.98 0.31 4.82
CA VAL A 33 -20.20 1.53 5.14
C VAL A 33 -18.78 1.18 5.61
N LEU A 34 -18.62 0.18 6.47
CA LEU A 34 -17.30 -0.28 6.93
C LEU A 34 -16.43 -0.76 5.76
N LEU A 35 -16.99 -1.53 4.83
CA LEU A 35 -16.28 -1.99 3.64
C LEU A 35 -15.93 -0.84 2.71
N ILE A 36 -16.83 0.13 2.50
CA ILE A 36 -16.57 1.32 1.68
C ILE A 36 -15.41 2.12 2.26
N VAL A 37 -15.40 2.39 3.57
CA VAL A 37 -14.33 3.16 4.23
C VAL A 37 -13.00 2.41 4.14
N ARG A 38 -12.99 1.10 4.43
CA ARG A 38 -11.76 0.29 4.35
C ARG A 38 -11.23 0.17 2.94
N ASN A 39 -12.10 -0.05 1.94
CA ASN A 39 -11.67 -0.15 0.55
C ASN A 39 -11.24 1.20 -0.01
N GLY A 40 -11.93 2.29 0.35
CA GLY A 40 -11.58 3.65 -0.05
C GLY A 40 -10.20 4.08 0.46
N GLN A 41 -9.81 3.61 1.64
CA GLN A 41 -8.47 3.84 2.19
C GLN A 41 -7.34 3.28 1.30
N PHE A 42 -7.57 2.21 0.54
CA PHE A 42 -6.58 1.69 -0.41
C PHE A 42 -6.52 2.47 -1.73
N LEU A 43 -7.56 3.23 -2.07
CA LEU A 43 -7.63 4.00 -3.32
C LEU A 43 -6.90 5.35 -3.23
N VAL A 44 -6.66 5.86 -2.02
CA VAL A 44 -6.02 7.16 -1.79
C VAL A 44 -4.48 7.05 -1.73
N GLY A 45 -3.90 5.85 -1.88
CA GLY A 45 -2.45 5.68 -1.81
C GLY A 45 -1.93 5.99 -0.42
N GLN A 46 -2.31 5.19 0.58
CA GLN A 46 -1.83 5.40 1.96
C GLN A 46 -0.31 5.46 1.97
N VAL A 47 0.22 6.58 2.47
CA VAL A 47 1.66 6.76 2.71
C VAL A 47 2.15 5.60 3.58
N ALA A 48 3.27 5.00 3.19
CA ALA A 48 3.86 3.89 3.92
C ALA A 48 4.06 4.28 5.39
N ALA A 49 3.74 3.34 6.30
CA ALA A 49 3.92 3.58 7.74
C ALA A 49 5.39 3.96 8.02
N PRO A 50 5.68 4.83 9.01
CA PRO A 50 7.04 5.33 9.25
C PRO A 50 8.08 4.21 9.42
N LEU A 51 7.71 3.11 10.08
CA LEU A 51 8.57 1.94 10.23
C LEU A 51 8.89 1.26 8.90
N THR A 52 7.92 1.19 8.00
CA THR A 52 8.11 0.59 6.69
C THR A 52 8.96 1.49 5.80
N ARG A 53 8.70 2.80 5.84
CA ARG A 53 9.51 3.79 5.13
C ARG A 53 10.97 3.73 5.56
N ARG A 54 11.25 3.66 6.87
CA ARG A 54 12.60 3.45 7.42
C ARG A 54 13.30 2.20 6.89
N ARG A 55 12.57 1.07 6.81
CA ARG A 55 13.12 -0.19 6.31
C ARG A 55 13.50 -0.10 4.84
N VAL A 56 12.63 0.47 4.01
CA VAL A 56 12.90 0.63 2.57
C VAL A 56 14.04 1.62 2.35
N LEU A 57 14.09 2.72 3.11
CA LEU A 57 15.18 3.69 3.02
C LEU A 57 16.52 3.10 3.48
N ALA A 58 16.52 2.29 4.53
CA ALA A 58 17.71 1.54 4.95
C ALA A 58 18.16 0.54 3.87
N ALA A 59 17.24 -0.17 3.22
CA ALA A 59 17.57 -1.09 2.14
C ALA A 59 18.16 -0.37 0.91
N LEU A 60 17.66 0.83 0.59
CA LEU A 60 18.23 1.68 -0.47
C LEU A 60 19.65 2.15 -0.11
N LEU A 61 19.89 2.53 1.14
CA LEU A 61 21.21 3.01 1.59
C LEU A 61 22.24 1.89 1.81
N ASP A 62 21.79 0.63 1.96
CA ASP A 62 22.66 -0.55 2.05
C ASP A 62 23.11 -1.05 0.66
N ASP A 63 22.50 -0.53 -0.41
CA ASP A 63 22.88 -0.85 -1.78
C ASP A 63 24.24 -0.22 -2.13
N PRO A 64 25.25 -1.03 -2.52
CA PRO A 64 26.61 -0.53 -2.79
C PRO A 64 26.71 0.41 -3.99
N GLU A 65 25.69 0.48 -4.84
CA GLU A 65 25.66 1.41 -5.97
C GLU A 65 25.10 2.79 -5.59
N ILE A 66 24.32 2.88 -4.50
CA ILE A 66 23.64 4.09 -4.06
C ILE A 66 24.51 4.81 -3.02
N GLU A 67 24.93 6.05 -3.32
CA GLU A 67 25.67 6.89 -2.39
C GLU A 67 24.73 7.60 -1.41
N ARG A 68 23.62 8.13 -1.91
CA ARG A 68 22.62 8.84 -1.11
C ARG A 68 21.25 8.80 -1.77
N VAL A 69 20.23 9.01 -0.95
CA VAL A 69 18.84 9.17 -1.37
C VAL A 69 18.41 10.59 -1.02
N THR A 70 17.91 11.37 -1.97
CA THR A 70 17.48 12.76 -1.76
C THR A 70 15.98 12.94 -1.76
N PHE A 71 15.27 12.00 -2.38
CA PHE A 71 13.81 11.96 -2.39
C PHE A 71 13.36 10.51 -2.27
N ALA A 72 12.33 10.26 -1.48
CA ALA A 72 11.71 8.95 -1.37
C ALA A 72 10.21 9.10 -1.05
N HIS A 73 9.38 8.67 -1.99
CA HIS A 73 7.94 8.60 -1.87
C HIS A 73 7.48 7.16 -1.94
N MET A 74 6.64 6.76 -0.99
CA MET A 74 6.23 5.37 -0.82
C MET A 74 4.74 5.28 -0.51
N GLU A 75 4.02 4.51 -1.31
CA GLU A 75 2.58 4.31 -1.17
C GLU A 75 2.25 2.83 -1.17
N TYR A 76 1.26 2.44 -0.36
CA TYR A 76 0.73 1.09 -0.45
C TYR A 76 -0.06 0.88 -1.75
N VAL A 77 0.22 -0.24 -2.43
CA VAL A 77 -0.54 -0.71 -3.58
C VAL A 77 -1.16 -2.07 -3.25
N GLY A 78 -2.47 -2.07 -3.06
CA GLY A 78 -3.21 -3.25 -2.60
C GLY A 78 -3.01 -3.54 -1.11
N PRO A 79 -3.17 -4.80 -0.67
CA PRO A 79 -3.29 -5.11 0.75
C PRO A 79 -1.98 -5.09 1.55
N SER A 80 -0.82 -5.32 0.91
CA SER A 80 0.45 -5.52 1.64
C SER A 80 1.73 -5.20 0.86
N ARG A 81 1.63 -4.54 -0.29
CA ARG A 81 2.80 -4.19 -1.11
C ARG A 81 2.94 -2.69 -1.29
N ILE A 82 4.14 -2.24 -1.66
CA ILE A 82 4.51 -0.83 -1.71
C ILE A 82 5.03 -0.46 -3.10
N PHE A 83 4.63 0.72 -3.56
CA PHE A 83 5.22 1.40 -4.70
C PHE A 83 6.23 2.42 -4.20
N VAL A 84 7.45 2.35 -4.70
CA VAL A 84 8.57 3.20 -4.28
C VAL A 84 8.99 4.08 -5.45
N ILE A 85 9.04 5.38 -5.22
CA ILE A 85 9.71 6.35 -6.10
C ILE A 85 10.85 6.95 -5.29
N ALA A 86 12.08 6.87 -5.78
CA ALA A 86 13.19 7.52 -5.10
C ALA A 86 14.15 8.20 -6.08
N ALA A 87 14.73 9.32 -5.64
CA ALA A 87 15.84 9.98 -6.32
C ALA A 87 17.14 9.67 -5.57
N VAL A 88 18.13 9.16 -6.30
CA VAL A 88 19.38 8.65 -5.74
C VAL A 88 20.59 9.21 -6.48
N ASP A 89 21.70 9.41 -5.77
CA ASP A 89 23.00 9.55 -6.42
C ASP A 89 23.75 8.22 -6.35
N LEU A 90 24.49 7.91 -7.41
CA LEU A 90 25.30 6.71 -7.50
C LEU A 90 26.77 7.03 -7.18
N VAL A 91 27.50 6.05 -6.66
CA VAL A 91 28.88 6.20 -6.16
C VAL A 91 29.89 6.68 -7.23
N ALA A 92 29.59 6.53 -8.53
CA ALA A 92 30.50 6.94 -9.60
C ALA A 92 29.79 7.78 -10.67
N ASP A 93 30.51 8.79 -11.16
CA ASP A 93 30.10 9.60 -12.31
C ASP A 93 30.44 8.84 -13.61
N ASP A 94 29.52 7.96 -13.98
CA ASP A 94 29.63 7.08 -15.14
C ASP A 94 29.01 7.71 -16.40
N ARG A 95 29.38 7.18 -17.57
CA ARG A 95 28.66 7.51 -18.81
C ARG A 95 27.20 7.08 -18.69
N GLU A 96 26.30 7.85 -19.29
CA GLU A 96 24.84 7.64 -19.23
C GLU A 96 24.40 6.19 -19.47
N SER A 97 24.99 5.49 -20.45
CA SER A 97 24.65 4.09 -20.74
C SER A 97 25.01 3.11 -19.61
N VAL A 98 26.09 3.37 -18.87
CA VAL A 98 26.51 2.57 -17.72
C VAL A 98 25.65 2.93 -16.52
N LEU A 99 25.40 4.23 -16.32
CA LEU A 99 24.58 4.76 -15.24
C LEU A 99 23.15 4.19 -15.27
N GLN A 100 22.52 4.15 -16.46
CA GLN A 100 21.22 3.52 -16.66
C GLN A 100 21.23 2.04 -16.28
N GLY A 101 22.29 1.30 -16.65
CA GLY A 101 22.42 -0.11 -16.29
C GLY A 101 22.52 -0.34 -14.78
N ARG A 102 23.23 0.54 -14.06
CA ARG A 102 23.36 0.48 -12.60
C ARG A 102 22.06 0.86 -11.89
N LEU A 103 21.36 1.91 -12.36
CA LEU A 103 20.02 2.24 -11.86
C LEU A 103 19.05 1.07 -12.05
N GLN A 104 19.04 0.44 -13.23
CA GLN A 104 18.20 -0.73 -13.49
C GLN A 104 18.57 -1.89 -12.55
N ALA A 105 19.86 -2.14 -12.33
CA ALA A 105 20.30 -3.20 -11.42
C ALA A 105 19.87 -2.93 -9.96
N ALA A 106 19.88 -1.67 -9.52
CA ALA A 106 19.36 -1.27 -8.21
C ALA A 106 17.83 -1.43 -8.12
N GLU A 107 17.10 -1.07 -9.16
CA GLU A 107 15.65 -1.32 -9.25
C GLU A 107 15.32 -2.82 -9.16
N ASP A 108 16.05 -3.65 -9.91
CA ASP A 108 15.86 -5.10 -9.94
C ASP A 108 16.13 -5.73 -8.56
N ARG A 109 17.15 -5.24 -7.83
CA ARG A 109 17.43 -5.66 -6.44
C ARG A 109 16.29 -5.29 -5.51
N LEU A 110 15.71 -4.09 -5.64
CA LEU A 110 14.54 -3.71 -4.86
C LEU A 110 13.32 -4.58 -5.19
N HIS A 111 13.08 -4.92 -6.47
CA HIS A 111 11.95 -5.78 -6.86
C HIS A 111 12.11 -7.23 -6.38
N ALA A 112 13.30 -7.64 -5.93
CA ALA A 112 13.49 -8.93 -5.29
C ALA A 112 12.83 -9.02 -3.90
N ASP A 113 12.56 -7.89 -3.24
CA ASP A 113 11.82 -7.86 -1.97
C ASP A 113 10.31 -8.08 -2.22
N PRO A 114 9.68 -9.12 -1.64
CA PRO A 114 8.24 -9.37 -1.76
C PRO A 114 7.34 -8.21 -1.32
N LEU A 115 7.86 -7.30 -0.48
CA LEU A 115 7.15 -6.10 -0.03
C LEU A 115 7.03 -5.04 -1.15
N ILE A 116 7.96 -5.02 -2.11
CA ILE A 116 8.03 -4.02 -3.16
C ILE A 116 7.23 -4.50 -4.37
N ALA A 117 6.09 -3.86 -4.64
CA ALA A 117 5.32 -4.13 -5.85
C ALA A 117 6.03 -3.61 -7.10
N ARG A 118 6.64 -2.43 -6.97
CA ARG A 118 7.47 -1.77 -7.99
C ARG A 118 8.25 -0.63 -7.37
N ALA A 119 9.49 -0.48 -7.79
CA ALA A 119 10.37 0.64 -7.52
C ALA A 119 10.73 1.34 -8.83
N VAL A 120 10.77 2.67 -8.81
CA VAL A 120 11.26 3.53 -9.89
C VAL A 120 12.30 4.46 -9.29
N LEU A 121 13.52 4.41 -9.83
CA LEU A 121 14.64 5.22 -9.38
C LEU A 121 14.98 6.29 -10.43
N SER A 122 15.20 7.51 -9.97
CA SER A 122 15.76 8.59 -10.77
C SER A 122 17.06 9.08 -10.16
N LEU A 123 17.81 9.87 -10.92
CA LEU A 123 18.96 10.58 -10.38
C LEU A 123 18.50 11.77 -9.52
N ALA A 124 19.25 12.09 -8.47
CA ALA A 124 19.00 13.30 -7.68
C ALA A 124 19.26 14.57 -8.51
N ALA A 125 18.54 15.65 -8.19
CA ALA A 125 18.85 16.94 -8.80
C ALA A 125 20.10 17.55 -8.14
N PRO A 126 20.92 18.32 -8.90
CA PRO A 126 22.09 18.97 -8.34
C PRO A 126 21.73 19.88 -7.16
N GLY A 127 22.30 19.60 -5.99
CA GLY A 127 22.11 20.41 -4.77
C GLY A 127 20.98 19.95 -3.84
N ASP A 128 20.31 18.84 -4.15
CA ASP A 128 19.34 18.25 -3.22
C ASP A 128 20.04 17.72 -1.95
N MET A 129 19.37 17.89 -0.81
CA MET A 129 19.87 17.42 0.48
C MET A 129 19.55 15.92 0.66
N PRO A 130 20.48 15.13 1.20
CA PRO A 130 20.22 13.73 1.49
C PRO A 130 19.16 13.58 2.59
N LEU A 131 18.28 12.59 2.42
CA LEU A 131 17.33 12.15 3.43
C LEU A 131 18.02 11.30 4.50
N GLY A 132 17.79 11.60 5.77
CA GLY A 132 18.13 10.72 6.88
C GLY A 132 17.12 9.58 7.01
N VAL A 133 17.52 8.47 7.64
CA VAL A 133 16.63 7.32 7.88
C VAL A 133 15.40 7.71 8.72
N ASP A 134 15.53 8.73 9.57
CA ASP A 134 14.47 9.19 10.48
C ASP A 134 13.56 10.28 9.90
N ASP A 135 13.97 10.95 8.81
CA ASP A 135 13.15 11.92 8.04
C ASP A 135 12.10 11.17 7.27
#